data_AF-A0A7S6MPH1-F1
#
_entry.id   AF-A0A7S6MPH1-F1
#
_cell.length_a   1.000
_cell.length_b   1.000
_cell.length_c   1.000
_cell.angle_alpha   90.00
_cell.angle_beta   90.00
_cell.angle_gamma   90.00
#
_symmetry.space_group_name_H-M   'P 1'
#
loop_
_entity.id
_entity.type
_entity.pdbx_description
1 polymer ?
#
loop_
_entity_poly.entity_id
_entity_poly.type
_entity_poly.pdbx_seq_one_letter_code
_entity_poly.pdbx_strand_id
1 'polypeptide(L)'
;MIDMRLPLDRVIEQLRIVRKWIPSIKIILLYEQNLPDLINEIIEYRISGFLQIGIDYRVFEKALHVVVCRGELWFPHRLICKIFDTLSSWQNPSCAFPQRDIVLTKSEQEIIKLVTKGLTNKQIAQQLTVSPETVKKHLKSVFIKTGVRNRSQLVFGYFSGISDFK
;
A
#
# COMPACT_ATOMS: atom_id res chain seq x y z
N MET A 1 -5.83 8.54 -25.80
CA MET A 1 -6.62 7.90 -24.72
C MET A 1 -6.62 6.41 -24.98
N ILE A 2 -6.47 5.56 -23.96
CA ILE A 2 -6.40 4.09 -24.11
C ILE A 2 -7.51 3.44 -23.29
N ASP A 3 -8.13 2.40 -23.85
CA ASP A 3 -9.28 1.72 -23.27
C ASP A 3 -8.86 0.49 -22.45
N MET A 4 -9.25 0.44 -21.17
CA MET A 4 -9.02 -0.68 -20.26
C MET A 4 -10.02 -1.84 -20.43
N ARG A 5 -10.97 -1.76 -21.38
CA ARG A 5 -11.79 -2.93 -21.76
C ARG A 5 -10.96 -4.02 -22.43
N LEU A 6 -9.78 -3.68 -22.95
CA LEU A 6 -8.83 -4.64 -23.49
C LEU A 6 -8.11 -5.39 -22.35
N PRO A 7 -7.66 -6.64 -22.61
CA PRO A 7 -6.78 -7.36 -21.69
C PRO A 7 -5.57 -6.52 -21.25
N LEU A 8 -5.17 -6.65 -19.99
CA LEU A 8 -4.13 -5.80 -19.38
C LEU A 8 -2.79 -5.87 -20.13
N ASP A 9 -2.43 -7.05 -20.62
CA ASP A 9 -1.25 -7.30 -21.45
C ASP A 9 -1.26 -6.42 -22.72
N ARG A 10 -2.41 -6.31 -23.39
CA ARG A 10 -2.57 -5.45 -24.57
C ARG A 10 -2.48 -3.97 -24.24
N VAL A 11 -3.06 -3.56 -23.11
CA VAL A 11 -3.00 -2.17 -22.65
C VAL A 11 -1.54 -1.77 -22.35
N ILE A 12 -0.80 -2.63 -21.65
CA ILE A 12 0.62 -2.40 -21.33
C ILE A 12 1.46 -2.36 -22.61
N GLU A 13 1.20 -3.24 -23.58
CA GLU A 13 1.85 -3.23 -24.89
C GLU A 13 1.65 -1.88 -25.60
N GLN A 14 0.41 -1.37 -25.63
CA GLN A 14 0.10 -0.06 -26.21
C GLN A 14 0.79 1.09 -25.46
N LEU A 15 0.78 1.06 -24.12
CA LEU A 15 1.47 2.06 -23.30
C LEU A 15 2.97 2.10 -23.61
N ARG A 16 3.61 0.93 -23.72
CA ARG A 16 5.03 0.80 -24.06
C ARG A 16 5.34 1.37 -25.43
N ILE A 17 4.53 1.05 -26.44
CA ILE A 17 4.71 1.57 -27.81
C ILE A 17 4.56 3.09 -27.79
N VAL A 18 3.45 3.61 -27.27
CA VAL A 18 3.17 5.06 -27.26
C VAL A 18 4.28 5.84 -26.56
N ARG A 19 4.77 5.33 -25.42
CA ARG A 19 5.85 5.98 -24.66
C ARG A 19 7.19 5.97 -25.40
N LYS A 20 7.46 4.93 -26.19
CA LYS A 20 8.69 4.81 -27.01
C LYS A 20 8.71 5.83 -28.14
N TRP A 21 7.57 6.09 -28.78
CA TRP A 21 7.50 7.01 -29.92
C TRP A 21 7.31 8.48 -29.50
N ILE A 22 6.53 8.74 -28.46
CA ILE A 22 6.23 10.11 -27.99
C ILE A 22 6.34 10.16 -26.45
N PRO A 23 7.53 10.42 -25.90
CA PRO A 23 7.75 10.37 -24.45
C PRO A 23 7.06 11.51 -23.67
N SER A 24 6.63 12.57 -24.33
CA SER A 24 5.94 13.71 -23.71
C SER A 24 4.41 13.64 -23.82
N ILE A 25 3.86 12.61 -24.45
CA ILE A 25 2.41 12.50 -24.66
C ILE A 25 1.66 12.31 -23.33
N LYS A 26 0.54 13.01 -23.20
CA LYS A 26 -0.39 12.84 -22.08
C LYS A 26 -1.29 11.64 -22.36
N ILE A 27 -1.32 10.68 -21.45
CA ILE A 27 -2.07 9.44 -21.60
C ILE A 27 -3.19 9.42 -20.58
N ILE A 28 -4.43 9.27 -21.05
CA ILE A 28 -5.61 9.07 -20.20
C ILE A 28 -6.13 7.67 -20.44
N LEU A 29 -6.33 6.92 -19.36
CA LEU A 29 -6.94 5.60 -19.36
C LEU A 29 -8.45 5.69 -19.14
N LEU A 30 -9.20 4.97 -19.96
CA LEU A 30 -10.64 4.83 -19.84
C LEU A 30 -10.97 3.51 -19.15
N TYR A 31 -11.81 3.53 -18.11
CA TYR A 31 -12.23 2.33 -17.38
C TYR A 31 -13.75 2.29 -17.21
N GLU A 32 -14.34 1.10 -17.07
CA GLU A 32 -15.80 0.97 -17.06
C GLU A 32 -16.40 1.05 -15.65
N GLN A 33 -16.18 0.05 -14.81
CA GLN A 33 -16.75 0.02 -13.45
C GLN A 33 -15.71 -0.21 -12.35
N ASN A 34 -14.81 -1.16 -12.55
CA ASN A 34 -13.75 -1.44 -11.58
C ASN A 34 -12.48 -0.73 -11.99
N LEU A 35 -12.02 0.14 -11.11
CA LEU A 35 -10.76 0.83 -11.27
C LEU A 35 -9.62 -0.16 -10.93
N PRO A 36 -8.77 -0.53 -11.90
CA PRO A 36 -7.75 -1.55 -11.70
C PRO A 36 -6.61 -1.00 -10.84
N ASP A 37 -6.02 -1.87 -10.01
CA ASP A 37 -4.94 -1.52 -9.08
C ASP A 37 -3.58 -1.56 -9.81
N LEU A 38 -3.34 -0.55 -10.64
CA LEU A 38 -2.20 -0.48 -11.56
C LEU A 38 -1.19 0.60 -11.17
N ILE A 39 -0.89 0.71 -9.88
CA ILE A 39 -0.07 1.80 -9.35
C ILE A 39 1.32 1.83 -9.99
N ASN A 40 1.94 0.65 -10.16
CA ASN A 40 3.27 0.55 -10.74
C ASN A 40 3.28 1.00 -12.20
N GLU A 41 2.29 0.57 -12.97
CA GLU A 41 2.13 0.91 -14.38
C GLU A 41 1.80 2.41 -14.56
N ILE A 42 1.01 2.99 -13.66
CA ILE A 42 0.71 4.43 -13.65
C ILE A 42 2.00 5.24 -13.54
N ILE A 43 2.90 4.83 -12.63
CA ILE A 43 4.18 5.50 -12.40
C ILE A 43 5.15 5.24 -13.56
N GLU A 44 5.31 3.98 -13.96
CA GLU A 44 6.24 3.53 -15.00
C GLU A 44 5.94 4.21 -16.36
N TYR A 45 4.68 4.19 -16.78
CA TYR A 45 4.24 4.74 -18.07
C TYR A 45 3.82 6.21 -17.99
N ARG A 46 3.95 6.85 -16.81
CA ARG A 46 3.59 8.25 -16.51
C ARG A 46 2.21 8.63 -17.01
N ILE A 47 1.22 7.86 -16.57
CA ILE A 47 -0.17 8.05 -16.96
C ILE A 47 -0.66 9.38 -16.40
N SER A 48 -1.37 10.15 -17.23
CA SER A 48 -1.82 11.51 -16.92
C SER A 48 -3.23 11.56 -16.33
N GLY A 49 -4.04 10.51 -16.49
CA GLY A 49 -5.29 10.42 -15.78
C GLY A 49 -6.13 9.16 -16.04
N PHE A 50 -7.21 9.03 -15.27
CA PHE A 50 -8.21 7.97 -15.35
C PHE A 50 -9.59 8.57 -15.50
N LEU A 51 -10.36 8.04 -16.46
CA LEU A 51 -11.69 8.51 -16.73
C LEU A 51 -12.66 7.34 -16.83
N GLN A 52 -13.76 7.43 -16.10
CA GLN A 52 -14.79 6.42 -16.14
C GLN A 52 -15.60 6.56 -17.43
N ILE A 53 -15.90 5.45 -18.09
CA ILE A 53 -16.80 5.40 -19.25
C ILE A 53 -18.22 5.61 -18.74
N GLY A 54 -18.97 6.53 -19.37
CA GLY A 54 -20.34 6.87 -18.95
C GLY A 54 -20.45 8.05 -17.98
N ILE A 55 -19.38 8.83 -17.79
CA ILE A 55 -19.46 10.10 -17.06
C ILE A 55 -20.21 11.18 -17.84
N ASP A 56 -20.72 12.18 -17.11
CA ASP A 56 -21.31 13.37 -17.70
C ASP A 56 -20.32 14.13 -18.60
N TYR A 57 -20.84 14.65 -19.71
CA TYR A 57 -20.07 15.37 -20.72
C TYR A 57 -19.29 16.57 -20.13
N ARG A 58 -19.86 17.30 -19.17
CA ARG A 58 -19.19 18.44 -18.54
C ARG A 58 -17.97 18.01 -17.73
N VAL A 59 -18.06 16.84 -17.08
CA VAL A 59 -16.94 16.28 -16.31
C VAL A 59 -15.85 15.79 -17.27
N PHE A 60 -16.25 15.18 -18.38
CA PHE A 60 -15.33 14.77 -19.45
C PHE A 60 -14.55 15.95 -20.02
N GLU A 61 -15.25 17.02 -20.39
CA GLU A 61 -14.65 18.24 -20.94
C GLU A 61 -13.68 18.88 -19.94
N LYS A 62 -14.09 18.98 -18.66
CA LYS A 62 -13.24 19.50 -17.59
C LYS A 62 -11.98 18.65 -17.41
N ALA A 63 -12.11 17.33 -17.40
CA ALA A 63 -10.96 16.43 -17.26
C ALA A 63 -9.97 16.59 -18.42
N LEU A 64 -10.47 16.69 -19.65
CA LEU A 64 -9.65 16.88 -20.83
C LEU A 64 -8.92 18.24 -20.79
N HIS A 65 -9.63 19.30 -20.43
CA HIS A 65 -9.06 20.65 -20.31
C HIS A 65 -7.96 20.71 -19.23
N VAL A 66 -8.16 20.08 -18.09
CA VAL A 66 -7.17 19.98 -17.01
C VAL A 66 -5.90 19.25 -17.48
N VAL A 67 -6.06 18.09 -18.13
CA VAL A 67 -4.91 17.27 -18.55
C VAL A 67 -4.16 17.86 -19.75
N VAL A 68 -4.89 18.34 -20.76
CA VAL A 68 -4.32 18.80 -22.03
C VAL A 68 -3.84 20.25 -21.94
N CYS A 69 -4.67 21.16 -21.44
CA CYS A 69 -4.37 22.59 -21.47
C CYS A 69 -3.51 23.04 -20.29
N ARG A 70 -3.71 22.46 -19.10
CA ARG A 70 -2.93 22.82 -17.89
C ARG A 70 -1.77 21.87 -17.62
N GLY A 71 -1.75 20.72 -18.29
CA GLY A 71 -0.74 19.69 -18.06
C GLY A 71 -0.87 18.98 -16.70
N GLU A 72 -1.96 19.24 -15.98
CA GLU A 72 -2.29 18.67 -14.67
C GLU A 72 -2.70 17.19 -14.78
N LEU A 73 -2.85 16.53 -13.63
CA LEU A 73 -3.20 15.12 -13.54
C LEU A 73 -4.67 14.96 -13.12
N TRP A 74 -5.38 14.02 -13.75
CA TRP A 74 -6.78 13.73 -13.42
C TRP A 74 -6.93 12.31 -12.86
N PHE A 75 -6.98 12.17 -11.55
CA PHE A 75 -7.10 10.87 -10.89
C PHE A 75 -8.27 10.85 -9.90
N PRO A 76 -9.04 9.75 -9.84
CA PRO A 76 -9.96 9.50 -8.75
C PRO A 76 -9.23 9.54 -7.41
N HIS A 77 -9.87 10.11 -6.39
CA HIS A 77 -9.29 10.26 -5.05
C HIS A 77 -8.72 8.94 -4.50
N ARG A 78 -9.39 7.81 -4.75
CA ARG A 78 -8.93 6.47 -4.36
C ARG A 78 -7.56 6.08 -4.95
N LEU A 79 -7.28 6.44 -6.21
CA LEU A 79 -5.96 6.20 -6.81
C LEU A 79 -4.91 7.11 -6.21
N ILE A 80 -5.26 8.38 -5.99
CA ILE A 80 -4.35 9.35 -5.38
C ILE A 80 -3.89 8.83 -4.02
N CYS A 81 -4.82 8.44 -3.13
CA CYS A 81 -4.48 7.88 -1.82
C CYS A 81 -3.55 6.66 -1.96
N LYS A 82 -3.87 5.71 -2.84
CA LYS A 82 -3.02 4.52 -3.06
C LYS A 82 -1.64 4.83 -3.61
N ILE A 83 -1.53 5.78 -4.54
CA ILE A 83 -0.26 6.25 -5.08
C ILE A 83 0.56 6.87 -3.94
N PHE A 84 -0.06 7.70 -3.09
CA PHE A 84 0.60 8.28 -1.93
C PHE A 84 0.98 7.23 -0.89
N ASP A 85 0.16 6.23 -0.61
CA ASP A 85 0.50 5.12 0.29
C ASP A 85 1.72 4.33 -0.24
N THR A 86 1.75 4.08 -1.55
CA THR A 86 2.84 3.36 -2.22
C THR A 86 4.12 4.19 -2.27
N LEU A 87 4.04 5.49 -2.53
CA LEU A 87 5.19 6.40 -2.54
C LEU A 87 5.69 6.74 -1.12
N SER A 88 4.80 6.81 -0.13
CA SER A 88 5.18 7.02 1.27
C SER A 88 6.00 5.83 1.76
N SER A 89 5.64 4.61 1.34
CA SER A 89 6.47 3.43 1.60
C SER A 89 7.89 3.50 1.01
N TRP A 90 8.15 4.41 0.05
CA TRP A 90 9.45 4.62 -0.59
C TRP A 90 10.26 5.80 -0.05
N GLN A 91 9.64 6.78 0.63
CA GLN A 91 10.36 7.96 1.15
C GLN A 91 10.45 8.04 2.69
N ASN A 92 9.60 7.32 3.42
CA ASN A 92 9.77 7.00 4.84
C ASN A 92 8.62 6.05 5.24
N PRO A 93 8.86 4.88 5.85
CA PRO A 93 7.79 4.02 6.38
C PRO A 93 7.03 4.64 7.58
N SER A 94 7.14 5.95 7.78
CA SER A 94 6.51 6.74 8.84
C SER A 94 5.62 7.79 8.18
N CYS A 95 4.34 7.81 8.55
CA CYS A 95 3.29 8.76 8.16
C CYS A 95 2.41 8.34 6.96
N ALA A 96 1.41 7.49 7.24
CA ALA A 96 -0.03 7.75 6.99
C ALA A 96 -0.87 6.45 6.96
N PHE A 97 -0.67 5.55 7.92
CA PHE A 97 -1.86 4.94 8.53
C PHE A 97 -2.41 5.98 9.50
N PRO A 98 -3.74 6.06 9.77
CA PRO A 98 -4.11 6.53 11.10
C PRO A 98 -3.29 5.68 12.06
N GLN A 99 -2.40 6.31 12.83
CA GLN A 99 -1.77 5.64 13.95
C GLN A 99 -2.92 5.07 14.78
N ARG A 100 -3.24 3.79 14.56
CA ARG A 100 -3.59 2.96 15.68
C ARG A 100 -2.30 3.01 16.46
N ASP A 101 -2.22 3.85 17.47
CA ASP A 101 -1.29 3.61 18.56
C ASP A 101 -1.49 2.14 18.88
N ILE A 102 -0.54 1.31 18.49
CA ILE A 102 -0.59 -0.10 18.79
C ILE A 102 -0.27 -0.12 20.28
N VAL A 103 -1.30 0.10 21.10
CA VAL A 103 -1.20 0.06 22.56
C VAL A 103 -0.97 -1.39 22.92
N LEU A 104 0.31 -1.76 22.87
CA LEU A 104 0.80 -2.98 23.45
C LEU A 104 0.87 -2.76 24.95
N THR A 105 0.27 -3.69 25.67
CA THR A 105 0.47 -3.81 27.10
C THR A 105 1.95 -4.10 27.40
N LYS A 106 2.41 -3.76 28.61
CA LYS A 106 3.80 -4.01 29.05
C LYS A 106 4.21 -5.48 28.82
N SER A 107 3.30 -6.41 29.11
CA SER A 107 3.51 -7.85 28.91
C SER A 107 3.66 -8.24 27.43
N GLU A 108 2.94 -7.58 26.51
CA GLU A 108 3.07 -7.83 25.07
C GLU A 108 4.41 -7.32 24.53
N GLN A 109 4.87 -6.15 25.00
CA GLN A 109 6.18 -5.61 24.65
C GLN A 109 7.33 -6.50 25.15
N GLU A 110 7.23 -7.01 26.37
CA GLU A 110 8.20 -7.96 26.93
C GLU A 110 8.26 -9.26 26.12
N ILE A 111 7.11 -9.82 25.75
CA ILE A 111 7.05 -11.02 24.93
C ILE A 111 7.72 -10.79 23.56
N ILE A 112 7.48 -9.66 22.90
CA ILE A 112 8.13 -9.33 21.62
C ILE A 112 9.65 -9.27 21.77
N LYS A 113 10.17 -8.62 22.82
CA LYS A 113 11.61 -8.54 23.11
C LYS A 113 12.26 -9.91 23.30
N LEU A 114 11.56 -10.86 23.91
CA LEU A 114 12.06 -12.22 24.10
C LEU A 114 11.95 -13.06 22.82
N VAL A 115 10.91 -12.82 22.02
CA VAL A 115 10.75 -13.46 20.70
C VAL A 115 11.86 -13.06 19.74
N THR A 116 12.26 -11.78 19.74
CA THR A 116 13.31 -11.23 18.86
C THR A 116 14.70 -11.71 19.25
N LYS A 117 14.90 -12.10 20.52
CA LYS A 117 16.07 -12.84 21.00
C LYS A 117 16.07 -14.33 20.62
N GLY A 118 15.03 -14.82 19.94
CA GLY A 118 14.94 -16.22 19.48
C GLY A 118 14.40 -17.21 20.51
N LEU A 119 13.86 -16.77 21.66
CA LEU A 119 13.40 -17.68 22.72
C LEU A 119 12.11 -18.41 22.33
N THR A 120 12.03 -19.72 22.60
CA THR A 120 10.81 -20.51 22.41
C THR A 120 9.70 -20.09 23.39
N ASN A 121 8.44 -20.40 23.07
CA ASN A 121 7.31 -20.07 23.96
C ASN A 121 7.46 -20.68 25.37
N LYS A 122 8.12 -21.84 25.51
CA LYS A 122 8.42 -22.46 26.80
C LYS A 122 9.46 -21.66 27.61
N GLN A 123 10.49 -21.15 26.95
CA GLN A 123 11.52 -20.32 27.59
C GLN A 123 10.98 -18.93 27.98
N ILE A 124 10.11 -18.35 27.13
CA ILE A 124 9.41 -17.09 27.43
C ILE A 124 8.49 -17.27 28.65
N ALA A 125 7.74 -18.37 28.69
CA ALA A 125 6.86 -18.72 29.80
C ALA A 125 7.64 -18.84 31.12
N GLN A 126 8.81 -19.47 31.11
CA GLN A 126 9.69 -19.56 32.27
C GLN A 126 10.21 -18.18 32.73
N GLN A 127 10.66 -17.33 31.81
CA GLN A 127 11.18 -16.00 32.17
C GLN A 127 10.11 -15.06 32.71
N LEU A 128 8.89 -15.14 32.20
CA LEU A 128 7.77 -14.27 32.63
C LEU A 128 6.93 -14.91 33.74
N THR A 129 7.28 -16.11 34.21
CA THR A 129 6.53 -16.89 35.22
C THR A 129 5.05 -17.06 34.86
N VAL A 130 4.77 -17.37 33.59
CA VAL A 130 3.41 -17.61 33.06
C VAL A 130 3.33 -18.97 32.38
N SER A 131 2.12 -19.44 32.07
CA SER A 131 1.95 -20.68 31.29
C SER A 131 2.32 -20.48 29.81
N PRO A 132 2.81 -21.52 29.11
CA PRO A 132 3.07 -21.44 27.67
C PRO A 132 1.81 -21.17 26.84
N GLU A 133 0.62 -21.48 27.35
CA GLU A 133 -0.65 -21.13 26.72
C GLU A 133 -0.95 -19.63 26.82
N THR A 134 -0.65 -19.02 27.97
CA THR A 134 -0.75 -17.56 28.15
C THR A 134 0.15 -16.82 27.17
N VAL A 135 1.38 -17.30 26.96
CA VAL A 135 2.30 -16.74 25.93
C VAL A 135 1.69 -16.85 24.52
N LYS A 136 1.09 -17.99 24.16
CA LYS A 136 0.40 -18.15 22.86
C LYS A 136 -0.76 -17.15 22.70
N LYS A 137 -1.53 -16.92 23.77
CA LYS A 137 -2.65 -15.97 23.77
C LYS A 137 -2.17 -14.54 23.56
N HIS A 138 -1.11 -14.12 24.25
CA HIS A 138 -0.50 -12.82 24.06
C HIS A 138 0.09 -12.67 22.64
N LEU A 139 0.78 -13.68 22.10
CA LEU A 139 1.29 -13.63 20.73
C LEU A 139 0.17 -13.50 19.70
N LYS A 140 -0.96 -14.19 19.90
CA LYS A 140 -2.15 -14.04 19.04
C LYS A 140 -2.70 -12.62 19.10
N SER A 141 -2.77 -12.01 20.28
CA SER A 141 -3.19 -10.61 20.44
C SER A 141 -2.21 -9.66 19.76
N VAL A 142 -0.90 -9.87 19.94
CA VAL A 142 0.16 -9.12 19.27
C VAL A 142 0.01 -9.20 17.75
N PHE A 143 -0.17 -10.40 17.17
CA PHE A 143 -0.34 -10.56 15.72
C PHE A 143 -1.56 -9.82 15.18
N ILE A 144 -2.67 -9.83 15.92
CA ILE A 144 -3.88 -9.08 15.56
C ILE A 144 -3.61 -7.57 15.63
N LYS A 145 -2.89 -7.11 16.65
CA LYS A 145 -2.59 -5.70 16.88
C LYS A 145 -1.53 -5.14 15.92
N THR A 146 -0.52 -5.92 15.55
CA THR A 146 0.59 -5.51 14.66
C THR A 146 0.35 -5.88 13.19
N GLY A 147 -0.67 -6.68 12.89
CA GLY A 147 -1.01 -7.10 11.53
C GLY A 147 -0.07 -8.16 10.92
N VAL A 148 0.90 -8.67 11.69
CA VAL A 148 1.83 -9.71 11.22
C VAL A 148 1.19 -11.10 11.29
N ARG A 149 1.50 -11.96 10.31
CA ARG A 149 0.85 -13.28 10.19
C ARG A 149 1.62 -14.41 10.87
N ASN A 150 2.92 -14.23 11.08
CA ASN A 150 3.77 -15.27 11.65
C ASN A 150 4.92 -14.69 12.50
N ARG A 151 5.52 -15.58 13.29
CA ARG A 151 6.61 -15.25 14.21
C ARG A 151 7.83 -14.64 13.50
N SER A 152 8.18 -15.14 12.32
CA SER A 152 9.31 -14.62 11.55
C SER A 152 9.07 -13.20 11.05
N GLN A 153 7.85 -12.89 10.60
CA GLN A 153 7.44 -11.52 10.23
C GLN A 153 7.44 -10.60 11.44
N LEU A 154 7.05 -11.07 12.63
CA LEU A 154 7.14 -10.29 13.87
C LEU A 154 8.60 -9.90 14.18
N VAL A 155 9.52 -10.87 14.06
CA VAL A 155 10.95 -10.63 14.29
C VAL A 155 11.54 -9.69 13.23
N PHE A 156 11.26 -9.95 11.96
CA PHE A 156 11.72 -9.11 10.86
C PHE A 156 11.19 -7.67 10.96
N GLY A 157 9.90 -7.50 11.30
CA GLY A 157 9.29 -6.20 11.51
C GLY A 157 9.92 -5.43 12.67
N TYR A 158 10.28 -6.12 13.77
CA TYR A 158 10.98 -5.49 14.89
C TYR A 158 12.35 -4.94 14.51
N PHE A 159 13.13 -5.66 13.68
CA PHE A 159 14.45 -5.22 13.23
C PHE A 159 14.41 -4.17 12.10
N SER A 160 13.33 -4.15 11.30
CA SER A 160 13.19 -3.25 10.14
C SER A 160 12.70 -1.84 10.52
N GLY A 161 12.70 -1.48 11.81
CA GLY A 161 12.34 -0.14 12.25
C GLY A 161 10.84 0.08 12.47
N ILE A 162 10.08 -0.92 12.92
CA ILE A 162 8.84 -0.66 13.70
C ILE A 162 9.28 -0.14 15.09
N SER A 163 9.90 1.04 15.10
CA SER A 163 10.51 1.69 16.25
C SER A 163 9.60 2.77 16.85
N ASP A 164 8.28 2.70 16.63
CA ASP A 164 7.29 3.52 17.34
C ASP A 164 6.58 2.70 18.44
N PHE A 165 7.36 1.96 19.22
CA PHE A 165 6.93 1.42 20.52
C PHE A 165 7.59 2.23 21.63
N LYS A 166 7.27 3.53 21.71
CA LYS A 166 7.63 4.37 22.86
C LYS A 166 6.45 4.47 23.81
#